data_AF-A0AAV0WLZ7-F1
#
_entry.id   AF-A0AAV0WLZ7-F1
#
_cell.length_a   1.000
_cell.length_b   1.000
_cell.length_c   1.000
_cell.angle_alpha   90.00
_cell.angle_beta   90.00
_cell.angle_gamma   90.00
#
_symmetry.space_group_name_H-M   'P 1'
#
loop_
_entity.id
_entity.type
_entity.pdbx_description
1 polymer ?
#
loop_
_entity_poly.entity_id
_entity_poly.type
_entity_poly.pdbx_seq_one_letter_code
_entity_poly.pdbx_strand_id
1 'polypeptide(L)'
;MIEKITDYTNIKITELSILYGNTSTFTGHTDIIEIKAFIGLLYLCGIFKSGIEDVEGLFATDDTGRDIFRATMSLKRFLFLLSTIRFDNIYDRDDRK
;
A
#
# COMPACT_ATOMS: atom_id res chain seq x y z
N MET A 1 -2.33 -13.44 -10.56
CA MET A 1 -3.13 -12.22 -10.25
C MET A 1 -2.36 -11.28 -9.34
N ILE A 2 -2.02 -11.69 -8.11
CA ILE A 2 -1.21 -10.87 -7.17
C ILE A 2 0.15 -10.49 -7.76
N GLU A 3 0.80 -11.39 -8.51
CA GLU A 3 2.06 -11.10 -9.21
C GLU A 3 1.92 -9.89 -10.15
N LYS A 4 0.91 -9.88 -11.02
CA LYS A 4 0.63 -8.74 -11.90
C LYS A 4 0.40 -7.43 -11.13
N ILE A 5 -0.35 -7.48 -10.03
CA ILE A 5 -0.56 -6.31 -9.16
C ILE A 5 0.78 -5.81 -8.62
N THR A 6 1.66 -6.72 -8.20
CA THR A 6 3.00 -6.39 -7.69
C THR A 6 3.83 -5.71 -8.79
N ASP A 7 3.87 -6.28 -9.99
CA ASP A 7 4.63 -5.76 -11.13
C ASP A 7 4.14 -4.36 -11.55
N TYR A 8 2.83 -4.19 -11.70
CA TYR A 8 2.23 -2.91 -12.11
C TYR A 8 2.35 -1.84 -11.03
N THR A 9 2.25 -2.24 -9.76
CA THR A 9 2.47 -1.34 -8.63
C THR A 9 3.92 -0.89 -8.61
N ASN A 10 4.89 -1.79 -8.85
CA ASN A 10 6.30 -1.44 -8.91
C ASN A 10 6.62 -0.43 -10.01
N ILE A 11 5.99 -0.54 -11.19
CA ILE A 11 6.10 0.48 -12.24
C ILE A 11 5.70 1.87 -11.70
N LYS A 12 4.58 1.95 -10.96
CA LYS A 12 4.12 3.22 -10.38
C LYS A 12 5.02 3.70 -9.24
N ILE A 13 5.57 2.79 -8.44
CA ILE A 13 6.51 3.11 -7.37
C ILE A 13 7.78 3.72 -7.95
N THR A 14 8.33 3.17 -9.04
CA THR A 14 9.50 3.75 -9.71
C THR A 14 9.24 5.17 -10.20
N GLU A 15 8.05 5.45 -10.74
CA GLU A 15 7.66 6.79 -11.18
C GLU A 15 7.59 7.78 -10.00
N LEU A 16 6.97 7.37 -8.88
CA LEU A 16 6.76 8.25 -7.73
C LEU A 16 7.98 8.39 -6.83
N SER A 17 8.84 7.37 -6.71
CA SER A 17 10.02 7.40 -5.83
C SER A 17 10.99 8.52 -6.20
N ILE A 18 11.05 8.89 -7.49
CA ILE A 18 11.83 10.02 -8.01
C ILE A 18 11.42 11.35 -7.33
N LEU A 19 10.12 11.52 -7.04
CA LEU A 19 9.59 12.76 -6.44
C LEU A 19 9.92 12.88 -4.94
N TYR A 20 10.05 11.76 -4.23
CA TYR A 20 10.33 11.75 -2.79
C TYR A 20 11.82 11.82 -2.46
N GLY A 21 12.69 11.58 -3.45
CA GLY A 21 14.14 11.58 -3.29
C GLY A 21 14.70 10.36 -2.53
N ASN A 22 16.03 10.22 -2.54
CA ASN A 22 16.74 9.03 -2.04
C ASN A 22 16.69 8.83 -0.51
N THR A 23 16.10 9.76 0.24
CA THR A 23 16.02 9.70 1.71
C THR A 23 14.75 9.01 2.21
N SER A 24 13.80 8.75 1.32
CA SER A 24 12.55 8.08 1.66
C SER A 24 12.75 6.57 1.89
N THR A 25 12.44 6.10 3.09
CA THR A 25 12.52 4.68 3.45
C THR A 25 11.28 3.87 3.06
N PHE A 26 10.18 4.54 2.67
CA PHE A 26 8.88 3.91 2.41
C PHE A 26 8.51 3.82 0.93
N THR A 27 9.38 4.28 0.02
CA THR A 27 9.18 4.28 -1.44
C THR A 27 9.89 3.14 -2.16
N GLY A 28 10.36 2.12 -1.43
CA GLY A 28 10.97 0.93 -2.02
C GLY A 28 9.97 0.12 -2.85
N HIS A 29 10.49 -0.69 -3.78
CA HIS A 29 9.65 -1.65 -4.50
C HIS A 29 8.97 -2.62 -3.52
N THR A 30 7.81 -3.12 -3.93
CA THR A 30 7.01 -4.07 -3.17
C THR A 30 7.17 -5.47 -3.71
N ASP A 31 6.90 -6.47 -2.88
CA ASP A 31 6.89 -7.88 -3.24
C ASP A 31 5.52 -8.52 -3.00
N ILE A 32 5.39 -9.78 -3.40
CA ILE A 32 4.14 -10.54 -3.28
C ILE A 32 3.72 -10.71 -1.81
N ILE A 33 4.68 -10.79 -0.88
CA ILE A 33 4.42 -11.00 0.55
C ILE A 33 3.85 -9.72 1.14
N GLU A 34 4.45 -8.58 0.83
CA GLU A 34 4.01 -7.26 1.27
C GLU A 34 2.66 -6.89 0.68
N ILE A 35 2.40 -7.16 -0.61
CA ILE A 35 1.08 -6.94 -1.21
C ILE A 35 0.01 -7.79 -0.52
N LYS A 36 0.31 -9.05 -0.19
CA LYS A 36 -0.62 -9.90 0.59
C LYS A 36 -0.84 -9.34 1.99
N ALA A 37 0.20 -8.86 2.66
CA ALA A 37 0.11 -8.25 3.97
C ALA A 37 -0.74 -6.96 3.93
N PHE A 38 -0.53 -6.10 2.94
CA PHE A 38 -1.31 -4.90 2.68
C PHE A 38 -2.80 -5.23 2.46
N ILE A 39 -3.10 -6.20 1.61
CA ILE A 39 -4.48 -6.65 1.37
C ILE A 39 -5.09 -7.25 2.65
N GLY A 40 -4.30 -7.98 3.46
CA GLY A 40 -4.73 -8.47 4.76
C GLY A 40 -5.15 -7.36 5.71
N LEU A 41 -4.41 -6.24 5.75
CA LEU A 41 -4.80 -5.06 6.51
C LEU A 41 -6.11 -4.44 5.98
N LEU A 42 -6.30 -4.38 4.66
CA LEU A 42 -7.57 -3.91 4.08
C LEU A 42 -8.76 -4.81 4.44
N TYR A 43 -8.57 -6.13 4.47
CA TYR A 43 -9.58 -7.07 4.97
C TYR A 43 -9.92 -6.80 6.43
N LEU A 44 -8.92 -6.55 7.28
CA LEU A 44 -9.12 -6.22 8.68
C LEU A 44 -9.87 -4.90 8.87
N CYS A 45 -9.61 -3.88 8.05
CA CYS A 45 -10.41 -2.65 8.04
C CYS A 45 -11.90 -2.95 7.83
N GLY A 46 -12.22 -3.88 6.92
CA GLY A 46 -13.60 -4.32 6.69
C GLY A 46 -14.20 -5.05 7.90
N ILE A 47 -13.44 -5.96 8.52
CA ILE A 47 -13.87 -6.71 9.71
C ILE A 47 -14.15 -5.76 10.89
N PHE A 48 -13.29 -4.76 11.09
CA PHE A 48 -13.43 -3.78 12.15
C PHE A 48 -14.47 -2.69 11.85
N LYS A 49 -15.08 -2.70 10.65
CA LYS A 49 -15.99 -1.66 10.16
C LYS A 49 -15.35 -0.26 10.14
N SER A 50 -14.04 -0.22 9.94
CA SER A 50 -13.19 0.98 9.94
C SER A 50 -13.19 1.73 8.59
N GLY A 51 -14.23 1.57 7.77
CA GLY A 51 -14.28 2.16 6.42
C GLY A 51 -14.36 3.70 6.40
N ILE A 52 -14.77 4.31 7.52
CA ILE A 52 -14.87 5.77 7.71
C ILE A 52 -13.90 6.24 8.82
N GLU A 53 -13.14 5.30 9.40
CA GLU A 53 -12.18 5.59 10.45
C GLU A 53 -10.93 6.20 9.83
N ASP A 54 -10.32 7.15 10.53
CA ASP A 54 -9.04 7.70 10.11
C ASP A 54 -7.94 6.63 10.21
N VAL A 55 -7.09 6.57 9.18
CA VAL A 55 -6.00 5.60 9.12
C VAL A 55 -4.99 5.89 10.22
N GLU A 56 -4.77 7.15 10.61
CA GLU A 56 -3.85 7.45 11.72
C GLU A 56 -4.36 6.84 13.04
N GLY A 57 -5.68 6.84 13.26
CA GLY A 57 -6.33 6.17 14.39
C GLY A 57 -6.05 4.67 14.44
N LEU A 58 -6.12 3.98 13.30
CA LEU A 58 -5.77 2.55 13.21
C LEU A 58 -4.31 2.27 13.58
N PHE A 59 -3.43 3.26 13.38
CA PHE A 59 -2.01 3.22 13.71
C PHE A 59 -1.65 4.02 14.97
N ALA A 60 -2.61 4.34 15.85
CA ALA A 60 -2.38 5.11 17.09
C ALA A 60 -1.75 4.27 18.22
N THR A 61 -0.78 4.83 18.94
CA THR A 61 0.01 4.14 20.00
C THR A 61 -0.55 4.34 21.41
N ASP A 62 -1.67 5.05 21.54
CA ASP A 62 -2.30 5.46 22.80
C ASP A 62 -3.37 4.45 23.27
N ASP A 63 -3.15 3.17 22.98
CA ASP A 63 -4.07 2.04 23.22
C ASP A 63 -5.40 2.09 22.44
N THR A 64 -5.65 3.14 21.64
CA THR A 64 -6.85 3.23 20.79
C THR A 64 -6.67 2.59 19.42
N GLY A 65 -5.43 2.48 18.95
CA GLY A 65 -5.09 1.88 17.67
C GLY A 65 -5.08 0.35 17.69
N ARG A 66 -4.66 -0.24 16.57
CA ARG A 66 -4.68 -1.69 16.36
C ARG A 66 -3.27 -2.19 16.09
N ASP A 67 -2.70 -2.91 17.07
CA ASP A 67 -1.31 -3.35 17.02
C ASP A 67 -0.95 -4.16 15.77
N ILE A 68 -1.91 -4.92 15.22
CA ILE A 68 -1.70 -5.69 13.99
C ILE A 68 -1.28 -4.81 12.80
N PHE A 69 -1.74 -3.55 12.73
CA PHE A 69 -1.40 -2.64 11.64
C PHE A 69 0.08 -2.25 11.71
N ARG A 70 0.53 -1.73 12.86
CA ARG A 70 1.92 -1.32 13.08
C ARG A 70 2.90 -2.50 13.09
N ALA A 71 2.44 -3.68 13.51
CA ALA A 71 3.25 -4.89 13.51
C ALA A 71 3.49 -5.42 12.09
N THR A 72 2.59 -5.09 11.16
CA THR A 72 2.67 -5.55 9.76
C THR A 72 3.47 -4.58 8.89
N MET A 73 3.21 -3.28 8.96
CA MET A 73 3.96 -2.25 8.22
C MET A 73 3.84 -0.88 8.89
N SER A 74 4.64 0.11 8.46
CA SER A 74 4.50 1.48 8.97
C SER A 74 3.30 2.21 8.35
N LEU A 75 2.74 3.19 9.05
CA LEU A 75 1.66 4.06 8.54
C LEU A 75 2.03 4.69 7.18
N LYS A 76 3.25 5.23 7.07
CA LYS A 76 3.74 5.84 5.82
C LYS A 76 3.79 4.83 4.68
N ARG A 77 4.23 3.59 4.95
CA ARG A 77 4.27 2.53 3.93
C ARG A 77 2.86 2.11 3.52
N PHE A 78 1.94 1.97 4.48
CA PHE A 78 0.54 1.65 4.19
C PHE A 78 -0.11 2.73 3.29
N LEU A 79 0.02 4.01 3.65
CA LEU A 79 -0.51 5.13 2.85
C LEU A 79 0.15 5.21 1.46
N PHE A 80 1.45 4.93 1.38
CA PHE A 80 2.16 4.89 0.11
C PHE A 80 1.64 3.76 -0.79
N LEU A 81 1.51 2.54 -0.27
CA LEU A 81 0.93 1.42 -1.03
C LEU A 81 -0.52 1.70 -1.44
N LEU A 82 -1.32 2.32 -0.57
CA LEU A 82 -2.69 2.72 -0.86
C LEU A 82 -2.80 3.68 -2.05
N SER A 83 -1.85 4.60 -2.21
CA SER A 83 -1.83 5.54 -3.35
C SER A 83 -1.19 4.96 -4.62
N THR A 84 -0.31 3.97 -4.47
CA THR A 84 0.50 3.42 -5.58
C THR A 84 -0.05 2.14 -6.18
N ILE A 85 -0.96 1.41 -5.52
CA ILE A 85 -1.47 0.12 -6.01
C ILE A 85 -2.06 0.24 -7.43
N ARG A 86 -1.69 -0.68 -8.33
CA ARG A 86 -2.18 -0.75 -9.71
C ARG A 86 -2.66 -2.15 -10.07
N PHE A 87 -3.76 -2.21 -10.82
CA PHE A 87 -4.38 -3.44 -11.30
C PHE A 87 -4.23 -3.62 -12.81
N ASP A 88 -3.65 -2.63 -13.48
CA ASP A 88 -3.52 -2.59 -14.93
C ASP A 88 -2.11 -2.14 -15.32
N ASN A 89 -1.65 -2.60 -16.48
CA ASN A 89 -0.40 -2.17 -17.05
C ASN A 89 -0.60 -0.83 -17.77
N ILE A 90 0.29 0.13 -17.51
CA ILE A 90 0.21 1.46 -18.12
C ILE A 90 0.66 1.46 -19.58
N TYR A 91 1.57 0.55 -19.96
CA TYR A 91 2.23 0.58 -21.26
C TYR A 91 1.39 0.04 -22.41
N ASP A 92 0.46 -0.86 -22.14
CA ASP A 92 -0.44 -1.47 -23.14
C ASP A 92 -1.86 -0.86 -23.08
N ARG A 93 -2.04 0.17 -22.25
CA ARG A 93 -3.35 0.79 -22.01
C ARG A 93 -3.88 1.53 -23.23
N ASP A 94 -2.99 2.17 -24.00
CA ASP A 94 -3.37 2.89 -25.20
C ASP A 94 -3.69 1.95 -26.37
N ASP A 95 -3.11 0.76 -26.40
CA ASP A 95 -3.37 -0.26 -27.44
C ASP A 95 -4.76 -0.92 -27.31
N ARG A 96 -5.44 -0.72 -26.18
CA ARG A 96 -6.79 -1.26 -25.88
C ARG A 96 -7.93 -0.25 -26.10
N LYS A 97 -7.63 0.97 -26.57
CA LYS A 97 -8.64 1.99 -26.89
C LYS A 97 -9.27 1.71 -28.25
#